data_AF-A0A2H3DK69-F1
#
_entry.id   AF-A0A2H3DK69-F1
#
_cell.length_a   1.000
_cell.length_b   1.000
_cell.length_c   1.000
_cell.angle_alpha   90.00
_cell.angle_beta   90.00
_cell.angle_gamma   90.00
#
_symmetry.space_group_name_H-M   'P 1'
#
loop_
_entity.id
_entity.type
_entity.pdbx_description
1 polymer ?
#
loop_
_entity_poly.entity_id
_entity_poly.type
_entity_poly.pdbx_seq_one_letter_code
_entity_poly.pdbx_strand_id
1 'polypeptide(L)' 'KINFGTKSNIEIPGYTGPEYFNVVNIDQYKVLIGTPFIHCHKVLPNFDKKYMQVNRHIILPLS' A
#
# COMPACT_ATOMS: atom_id res chain seq x y z
N LYS A 1 8.41 13.01 11.20
CA LYS A 1 9.46 12.30 11.97
C LYS A 1 9.09 10.83 12.01
N ILE A 2 10.01 9.90 11.70
CA ILE A 2 9.78 8.46 11.86
C ILE A 2 9.91 8.12 13.34
N ASN A 3 8.91 7.45 13.90
CA ASN A 3 8.93 7.06 15.31
C ASN A 3 9.60 5.68 15.47
N PHE A 4 9.23 4.71 14.64
CA PHE A 4 9.75 3.34 14.69
C PHE A 4 9.53 2.61 13.37
N GLY A 5 10.43 1.67 13.01
CA GLY A 5 10.27 0.80 11.84
C GLY A 5 9.87 -0.62 12.25
N THR A 6 8.86 -1.20 11.63
CA THR A 6 8.35 -2.54 11.96
C THR A 6 8.09 -3.38 10.71
N LYS A 7 8.04 -4.71 10.85
CA LYS A 7 7.51 -5.63 9.83
C LYS A 7 6.16 -6.15 10.27
N SER A 8 5.16 -6.06 9.42
CA SER A 8 3.82 -6.59 9.66
C SER A 8 3.33 -7.36 8.46
N ASN A 9 2.57 -8.43 8.68
CA ASN A 9 1.84 -9.04 7.59
C ASN A 9 0.72 -8.08 7.15
N ILE A 10 0.56 -7.94 5.84
CA ILE A 10 -0.57 -7.24 5.25
C ILE A 10 -1.37 -8.21 4.39
N GLU A 11 -2.64 -7.88 4.24
CA GLU A 11 -3.53 -8.53 3.31
C GLU A 11 -4.20 -7.43 2.48
N ILE A 12 -3.92 -7.44 1.18
CA ILE A 12 -4.59 -6.60 0.18
C ILE A 12 -4.96 -7.49 -1.00
N PRO A 13 -5.96 -7.12 -1.82
CA PRO A 13 -6.28 -7.90 -3.02
C PRO A 13 -5.03 -8.06 -3.90
N GLY A 14 -4.63 -9.31 -4.13
CA GLY A 14 -3.47 -9.66 -4.93
C GLY A 14 -2.14 -9.77 -4.18
N TYR A 15 -2.09 -9.53 -2.87
CA TYR A 15 -0.87 -9.77 -2.07
C TYR A 15 -1.18 -10.01 -0.58
N THR A 16 -0.61 -11.10 -0.05
CA THR A 16 -0.58 -11.38 1.39
C THR A 16 0.86 -11.72 1.78
N GLY A 17 1.44 -10.97 2.71
CA GLY A 17 2.84 -11.16 3.08
C GLY A 17 3.41 -10.10 4.01
N PRO A 18 4.65 -10.30 4.50
CA PRO A 18 5.31 -9.37 5.40
C PRO A 18 5.82 -8.13 4.68
N GLU A 19 5.46 -6.94 5.18
CA GLU A 19 5.93 -5.66 4.67
C GLU A 19 6.55 -4.79 5.77
N TYR A 20 7.53 -3.99 5.37
CA TYR A 20 8.16 -3.01 6.25
C TYR A 20 7.36 -1.71 6.28
N PHE A 21 7.05 -1.23 7.49
CA PHE A 21 6.36 0.03 7.73
C PHE A 21 7.15 0.94 8.66
N ASN A 22 7.12 2.23 8.36
CA ASN A 22 7.49 3.27 9.31
C ASN A 22 6.24 3.72 10.07
N VAL A 23 6.24 3.49 11.38
CA VAL A 23 5.26 4.06 12.30
C VAL A 23 5.59 5.54 12.49
N VAL A 24 4.63 6.39 12.17
CA VAL A 24 4.71 7.85 12.26
C VAL A 24 3.47 8.36 13.00
N ASN A 25 3.62 9.41 13.79
CA ASN A 25 2.48 10.05 14.44
C ASN A 25 1.87 11.04 13.45
N ILE A 26 0.92 10.57 12.65
CA ILE A 26 0.13 11.37 11.71
C ILE A 26 -1.35 11.09 11.96
N ASP A 27 -2.15 12.14 12.07
CA ASP A 27 -3.59 11.98 12.36
C ASP A 27 -4.44 11.75 11.11
N GLN A 28 -3.88 12.08 9.94
CA GLN A 28 -4.61 12.13 8.66
C GLN A 28 -4.82 10.76 7.99
N TYR A 29 -3.95 9.77 8.25
CA TYR A 29 -4.02 8.47 7.58
C TYR A 29 -3.69 7.34 8.56
N LYS A 30 -4.49 6.27 8.52
CA LYS A 30 -4.19 5.04 9.26
C LYS A 30 -2.99 4.29 8.67
N VAL A 31 -2.86 4.30 7.35
CA VAL A 31 -1.77 3.67 6.59
C VAL A 31 -1.48 4.51 5.35
N LEU A 32 -0.20 4.70 5.05
CA LEU A 32 0.27 5.34 3.82
C LEU A 32 1.07 4.31 3.00
N ILE A 33 0.64 4.06 1.76
CA ILE A 33 1.38 3.21 0.82
C ILE A 33 2.27 4.09 -0.04
N GLY A 34 3.57 3.93 0.13
CA GLY A 34 4.58 4.70 -0.60
C GLY A 34 5.00 4.07 -1.92
N THR A 35 5.78 4.82 -2.69
CA THR A 35 6.42 4.35 -3.93
C THR A 35 7.28 3.09 -3.78
N PRO A 36 7.94 2.78 -2.64
CA PRO A 36 8.66 1.51 -2.50
C PRO A 36 7.75 0.30 -2.65
N PHE A 37 6.57 0.33 -2.01
CA PHE A 37 5.60 -0.77 -2.11
C PHE A 37 5.10 -0.92 -3.55
N ILE A 38 4.78 0.21 -4.21
CA ILE A 38 4.33 0.26 -5.61
C ILE A 38 5.36 -0.38 -6.53
N HIS A 39 6.63 -0.03 -6.36
CA HIS A 39 7.73 -0.53 -7.18
C HIS A 39 8.03 -2.02 -6.91
N CYS A 40 8.13 -2.42 -5.65
CA CYS A 40 8.44 -3.81 -5.27
C CYS A 40 7.37 -4.80 -5.75
N HIS A 41 6.09 -4.41 -5.69
CA HIS A 41 4.97 -5.27 -6.05
C HIS A 41 4.43 -5.03 -7.47
N LYS A 42 5.13 -4.22 -8.27
CA LYS A 42 4.73 -3.88 -9.65
C LYS A 42 3.27 -3.42 -9.72
N VAL A 43 2.85 -2.60 -8.77
CA VAL A 43 1.49 -2.06 -8.73
C VAL A 43 1.31 -1.14 -9.93
N LEU A 44 0.23 -1.36 -10.68
CA LEU A 44 -0.10 -0.58 -11.86
C LEU A 44 -1.26 0.37 -11.54
N PRO A 45 -0.99 1.66 -11.27
CA PRO A 45 -2.05 2.65 -11.12
C PRO A 45 -2.65 2.98 -12.50
N ASN A 46 -3.98 2.91 -12.60
CA ASN A 46 -4.72 3.42 -13.74
C ASN A 46 -5.55 4.62 -13.30
N PHE A 47 -5.10 5.83 -13.64
CA PHE A 47 -5.75 7.07 -13.24
C PHE A 47 -7.00 7.37 -14.06
N ASP A 48 -7.03 6.97 -15.33
CA ASP A 48 -8.18 7.19 -16.21
C ASP A 48 -9.41 6.42 -15.73
N LYS A 49 -9.20 5.14 -15.41
CA LYS A 49 -10.25 4.24 -14.91
C LYS A 49 -10.34 4.20 -13.39
N LYS A 50 -9.51 4.99 -12.70
CA LYS A 50 -9.45 5.15 -11.24
C LYS A 50 -9.40 3.80 -10.50
N TYR A 51 -8.39 2.98 -10.78
CA TYR A 51 -8.12 1.76 -10.01
C TYR A 51 -6.62 1.53 -9.83
N MET A 52 -6.26 0.69 -8.86
CA MET A 52 -4.92 0.12 -8.74
C MET A 52 -4.96 -1.36 -9.07
N GLN A 53 -4.01 -1.84 -9.85
CA GLN A 53 -3.85 -3.26 -10.09
C GLN A 53 -2.63 -3.79 -9.34
N VAL A 54 -2.85 -4.79 -8.49
CA VAL A 54 -1.81 -5.54 -7.79
C VAL A 54 -1.87 -6.97 -8.31
N ASN A 55 -0.81 -7.42 -8.97
CA ASN A 55 -0.82 -8.68 -9.72
C ASN A 55 -1.99 -8.76 -10.72
N ARG A 56 -2.94 -9.68 -10.51
CA ARG A 56 -4.15 -9.85 -11.34
C ARG A 56 -5.43 -9.30 -10.68
N HIS A 57 -5.29 -8.64 -9.55
CA HIS A 57 -6.42 -8.13 -8.76
C HIS A 57 -6.57 -6.62 -8.94
N ILE A 58 -7.82 -6.19 -9.09
CA ILE A 58 -8.20 -4.78 -9.20
C ILE A 58 -8.68 -4.30 -7.84
N ILE A 59 -8.07 -3.22 -7.37
CA ILE A 59 -8.46 -2.49 -6.17
C ILE A 59 -9.12 -1.20 -6.63
N LEU A 60 -10.40 -1.05 -6.31
CA LEU A 60 -11.14 0.17 -6.55
C LEU A 60 -10.95 1.13 -5.36
N PRO A 61 -10.86 2.44 -5.61
CA PRO A 61 -10.89 3.43 -4.54
C PRO A 61 -12.21 3.31 -3.77
N LEU A 62 -12.13 3.41 -2.45
CA LEU A 62 -13.32 3.52 -1.61
C LEU A 62 -14.08 4.80 -1.99
N SER A 63 -15.38 4.67 -2.20
CA SER A 63 -16.30 5.77 -2.57
C SER A 63 -16.59 6.69 -1.39
#